data_AF-X1T527-F1
#
_entry.id   AF-X1T527-F1
#
_cell.length_a   1.000
_cell.length_b   1.000
_cell.length_c   1.000
_cell.angle_alpha   90.00
_cell.angle_beta   90.00
_cell.angle_gamma   90.00
#
_symmetry.space_group_name_H-M   'P 1'
#
loop_
_entity.id
_entity.type
_entity.pdbx_description
1 polymer ?
#
loop_
_entity_poly.entity_id
_entity_poly.type
_entity_poly.pdbx_seq_one_letter_code
_entity_poly.pdbx_strand_id
1 'polypeptide(L)'
;ERLEYELSVIKKMEFEPYFLIVWDFVRYAKEKGIMVGPGRGSAAGSLVAYCLNITNIDPIAYGLLFERFLNPERINMPDFDIDFCYERREEVIEYVSKKYSNDKVAQIITFGTMAARAAVRDVGRALGIPYARVDTIAKMIPWEPNITIEKALKMESRLKELMKNDEDIKKLIETASSLEGLARHASTHAAGIVLSRKPLTDYVPLQKTAEGETCTQYAMAELEELGLLKGRIQA
;
A
#
# COMPACT_ATOMS: atom_id res chain seq x y z
N GLU A 1 -20.34 24.00 16.36
CA GLU A 1 -21.17 23.07 15.56
C GLU A 1 -20.36 22.05 14.74
N ARG A 2 -19.81 22.35 13.54
CA ARG A 2 -19.12 21.32 12.72
C ARG A 2 -17.98 20.61 13.47
N LEU A 3 -17.12 21.35 14.15
CA LEU A 3 -16.01 20.78 14.93
C LEU A 3 -16.51 19.84 16.05
N GLU A 4 -17.56 20.23 16.76
CA GLU A 4 -18.16 19.43 17.85
C GLU A 4 -18.79 18.15 17.30
N TYR A 5 -19.47 18.24 16.15
CA TYR A 5 -20.01 17.07 15.46
C TYR A 5 -18.90 16.09 15.08
N GLU A 6 -17.84 16.56 14.40
CA GLU A 6 -16.72 15.70 14.00
C GLU A 6 -16.05 15.05 15.21
N LEU A 7 -15.75 15.82 16.27
CA LEU A 7 -15.18 15.31 17.52
C LEU A 7 -16.08 14.25 18.16
N SER A 8 -17.40 14.45 18.14
CA SER A 8 -18.36 13.48 18.68
C SER A 8 -18.35 12.16 17.90
N VAL A 9 -18.23 12.22 16.57
CA VAL A 9 -18.15 11.03 15.71
C VAL A 9 -16.83 10.31 15.91
N ILE A 10 -15.70 11.04 15.91
CA ILE A 10 -14.36 10.47 16.13
C ILE A 10 -14.32 9.74 17.48
N LYS A 11 -14.86 10.36 18.53
CA LYS A 11 -14.96 9.76 19.87
C LYS A 11 -15.87 8.52 19.91
N LYS A 12 -17.04 8.59 19.27
CA LYS A 12 -17.98 7.47 19.21
C LYS A 12 -17.37 6.26 18.49
N MET A 13 -16.51 6.51 17.50
CA MET A 13 -15.85 5.46 16.70
C MET A 13 -14.46 5.07 17.23
N GLU A 14 -14.03 5.66 18.35
CA GLU A 14 -12.75 5.38 19.03
C GLU A 14 -11.50 5.66 18.17
N PHE A 15 -11.55 6.69 17.32
CA PHE A 15 -10.44 7.08 16.43
C PHE A 15 -9.56 8.22 16.98
N GLU A 16 -9.77 8.67 18.22
CA GLU A 16 -8.96 9.73 18.83
C GLU A 16 -7.46 9.41 18.84
N PRO A 17 -7.02 8.19 19.22
CA PRO A 17 -5.60 7.88 19.22
C PRO A 17 -4.99 7.92 17.82
N TYR A 18 -5.76 7.51 16.81
CA TYR A 18 -5.32 7.55 15.42
C TYR A 18 -5.08 8.99 14.94
N PHE A 19 -6.02 9.90 15.17
CA PHE A 19 -5.83 11.32 14.85
C PHE A 19 -4.62 11.93 15.55
N LEU A 20 -4.37 11.57 16.81
CA LEU A 20 -3.24 12.10 17.58
C LEU A 20 -1.88 11.54 17.12
N ILE A 21 -1.82 10.27 16.74
CA ILE A 21 -0.63 9.66 16.14
C ILE A 21 -0.31 10.35 14.81
N VAL A 22 -1.32 10.53 13.97
CA VAL A 22 -1.20 11.20 12.66
C VAL A 22 -0.73 12.64 12.82
N TRP A 23 -1.37 13.37 13.73
CA TRP A 23 -0.92 14.70 14.12
C TRP A 23 0.56 14.73 14.52
N ASP A 24 1.00 13.80 15.36
CA ASP A 24 2.33 13.83 15.94
C ASP A 24 3.45 13.64 14.91
N PHE A 25 3.28 12.72 13.96
CA PHE A 25 4.30 12.53 12.91
C PHE A 25 4.25 13.65 11.86
N VAL A 26 3.08 14.24 11.58
CA VAL A 26 2.98 15.42 10.69
C VAL A 26 3.64 16.62 11.35
N ARG A 27 3.42 16.82 12.65
CA ARG A 27 4.06 17.86 13.45
C ARG A 27 5.58 17.71 13.40
N TYR A 28 6.08 16.50 13.66
CA TYR A 28 7.52 16.20 13.59
C TYR A 28 8.10 16.50 12.20
N ALA A 29 7.45 16.04 11.13
CA ALA A 29 7.91 16.29 9.77
C ALA A 29 7.99 17.79 9.47
N LYS A 30 6.94 18.55 9.81
CA LYS A 30 6.91 20.02 9.65
C LYS A 30 8.00 20.71 10.47
N GLU A 31 8.19 20.34 11.74
CA GLU A 31 9.24 20.88 12.63
C GLU A 31 10.67 20.62 12.08
N LYS A 32 10.86 19.51 11.37
CA LYS A 32 12.14 19.13 10.74
C LYS A 32 12.31 19.61 9.30
N GLY A 33 11.36 20.42 8.80
CA GLY A 33 11.36 20.91 7.43
C GLY A 33 11.24 19.79 6.39
N ILE A 34 10.68 18.63 6.76
CA ILE A 34 10.35 17.55 5.84
C ILE A 34 9.04 17.94 5.16
N MET A 35 9.05 17.98 3.83
CA MET A 35 7.85 18.28 3.07
C MET A 35 6.80 17.19 3.29
N VAL A 36 5.63 17.61 3.74
CA VAL A 36 4.44 16.76 3.89
C VAL A 36 3.48 17.13 2.76
N GLY A 37 2.92 16.13 2.09
CA GLY A 37 1.85 16.32 1.14
C GLY A 37 0.67 17.08 1.78
N PRO A 38 -0.19 17.72 0.98
CA PRO A 38 -1.28 18.55 1.51
C PRO A 38 -2.35 17.80 2.33
N GLY A 39 -2.23 16.47 2.45
CA GLY A 39 -3.32 15.55 2.74
C GLY A 39 -4.22 15.43 1.50
N ARG A 40 -4.35 14.23 0.95
CA ARG A 40 -5.21 14.00 -0.22
C ARG A 40 -6.40 13.12 0.14
N GLY A 41 -7.25 12.85 -0.84
CA GLY A 41 -8.42 12.01 -0.66
C GLY A 41 -9.51 12.68 0.19
N SER A 42 -10.21 11.86 0.98
CA SER A 42 -11.34 12.31 1.78
C SER A 42 -10.94 13.07 3.03
N ALA A 43 -9.70 12.93 3.50
CA ALA A 43 -9.17 13.56 4.72
C ALA A 43 -9.33 15.09 4.74
N ALA A 44 -9.25 15.74 3.58
CA ALA A 44 -9.46 17.18 3.43
C ALA A 44 -10.87 17.64 3.87
N GLY A 45 -11.84 16.73 3.96
CA GLY A 45 -13.19 17.01 4.45
C GLY A 45 -13.33 17.14 5.97
N SER A 46 -12.28 16.85 6.75
CA SER A 46 -12.29 16.96 8.21
C SER A 46 -11.76 18.31 8.69
N LEU A 47 -12.62 19.04 9.41
CA LEU A 47 -12.24 20.26 10.10
C LEU A 47 -11.31 19.97 11.27
N VAL A 48 -11.47 18.82 11.95
CA VAL A 48 -10.55 18.38 13.01
C VAL A 48 -9.13 18.20 12.44
N ALA A 49 -9.01 17.57 11.27
CA ALA A 49 -7.71 17.39 10.61
C ALA A 49 -7.06 18.73 10.24
N TYR A 50 -7.86 19.68 9.75
CA TYR A 50 -7.40 21.04 9.46
C TYR A 50 -6.93 21.77 10.73
N CYS A 51 -7.70 21.73 11.82
CA CYS A 51 -7.32 22.34 13.10
C CYS A 51 -6.05 21.74 13.70
N LEU A 52 -5.80 20.45 13.48
CA LEU A 52 -4.57 19.78 13.89
C LEU A 52 -3.39 20.06 12.96
N ASN A 53 -3.54 20.88 11.91
CA ASN A 53 -2.54 21.06 10.86
C ASN A 53 -2.11 19.74 10.20
N ILE A 54 -3.00 18.73 10.15
CA ILE A 54 -2.77 17.50 9.40
C ILE A 54 -2.99 17.80 7.91
N THR A 55 -4.12 18.45 7.59
CA THR A 55 -4.45 18.95 6.25
C THR A 55 -4.24 20.46 6.19
N ASN A 56 -3.99 20.99 4.99
CA ASN A 56 -3.79 22.43 4.78
C ASN A 56 -5.00 23.09 4.06
N ILE A 57 -6.13 22.40 3.95
CA ILE A 57 -7.33 22.86 3.24
C ILE A 57 -8.45 23.08 4.26
N ASP A 58 -9.05 24.27 4.23
CA ASP A 58 -10.23 24.59 5.05
C ASP A 58 -11.49 23.93 4.45
N PRO A 59 -12.07 22.89 5.08
CA PRO A 59 -13.23 22.20 4.53
C PRO A 59 -14.49 23.07 4.48
N ILE A 60 -14.61 24.10 5.35
CA ILE A 60 -15.78 24.98 5.36
C ILE A 60 -15.74 25.89 4.14
N ALA A 61 -14.58 26.49 3.85
CA ALA A 61 -14.41 27.40 2.72
C ALA A 61 -14.71 26.73 1.36
N TYR A 62 -14.44 25.42 1.25
CA TYR A 62 -14.64 24.66 0.01
C TYR A 62 -15.86 23.72 0.04
N GLY A 63 -16.70 23.76 1.09
CA GLY A 63 -17.90 22.93 1.21
C GLY A 63 -17.62 21.42 1.22
N LEU A 64 -16.49 21.01 1.80
CA LEU A 64 -16.08 19.60 1.86
C LEU A 64 -16.82 18.85 2.97
N LEU A 65 -17.20 17.60 2.67
CA LEU A 65 -18.02 16.77 3.55
C LEU A 65 -17.16 15.83 4.39
N PHE A 66 -17.39 15.82 5.70
CA PHE A 66 -16.68 14.99 6.66
C PHE A 66 -17.06 13.52 6.52
N GLU A 67 -18.31 13.24 6.17
CA GLU A 67 -18.87 11.90 6.04
C GLU A 67 -18.25 11.12 4.87
N ARG A 68 -17.59 11.82 3.94
CA ARG A 68 -16.75 11.16 2.91
C ARG A 68 -15.45 10.61 3.49
N PHE A 69 -14.96 11.21 4.57
CA PHE A 69 -13.78 10.78 5.30
C PHE A 69 -14.12 9.73 6.34
N LEU A 70 -15.08 10.07 7.21
CA LEU A 70 -15.48 9.21 8.31
C LEU A 70 -17.01 9.24 8.45
N ASN A 71 -17.63 8.11 8.11
CA ASN A 71 -19.08 7.97 8.17
C ASN A 71 -19.48 7.16 9.41
N PRO A 72 -20.32 7.70 10.32
CA PRO A 72 -20.77 6.97 11.50
C PRO A 72 -21.62 5.73 11.20
N GLU A 73 -22.28 5.68 10.02
CA GLU A 73 -23.12 4.54 9.60
C GLU A 73 -22.31 3.43 8.91
N ARG A 74 -21.09 3.75 8.44
CA ARG A 74 -20.20 2.80 7.78
C ARG A 74 -18.83 2.80 8.46
N ILE A 75 -18.56 1.76 9.24
CA ILE A 75 -17.29 1.60 9.97
C ILE A 75 -16.16 1.20 9.00
N ASN A 76 -15.69 2.17 8.22
CA ASN A 76 -14.43 2.09 7.47
C ASN A 76 -13.32 2.79 8.26
N MET A 77 -12.08 2.41 7.99
CA MET A 77 -10.93 3.14 8.52
C MET A 77 -10.82 4.51 7.83
N PRO A 78 -10.65 5.61 8.57
CA PRO A 78 -10.30 6.90 7.98
C PRO A 78 -8.88 6.84 7.42
N ASP A 79 -8.73 7.08 6.12
CA ASP A 79 -7.42 7.14 5.47
C ASP A 79 -6.99 8.60 5.27
N PHE A 80 -5.88 8.98 5.89
CA PHE A 80 -5.35 10.34 5.78
C PHE A 80 -4.52 10.56 4.52
N ASP A 81 -4.09 9.49 3.82
CA ASP A 81 -3.26 9.55 2.61
C ASP A 81 -2.12 10.58 2.72
N ILE A 82 -1.30 10.47 3.78
CA ILE A 82 -0.21 11.42 4.04
C ILE A 82 1.05 10.95 3.38
N ASP A 83 1.40 11.64 2.30
CA ASP A 83 2.68 11.46 1.62
C ASP A 83 3.78 12.27 2.31
N PHE A 84 4.92 11.64 2.56
CA PHE A 84 6.16 12.34 2.92
C PHE A 84 7.08 12.39 1.72
N CYS A 85 7.95 13.40 1.67
CA CYS A 85 9.06 13.41 0.71
C CYS A 85 9.84 12.09 0.79
N TYR A 86 9.95 11.39 -0.35
CA TYR A 86 10.58 10.06 -0.44
C TYR A 86 11.99 10.04 0.19
N GLU A 87 12.79 11.08 -0.06
CA GLU A 87 14.18 11.17 0.43
C GLU A 87 14.31 11.24 1.95
N ARG A 88 13.26 11.72 2.65
CA ARG A 88 13.29 11.96 4.10
C ARG A 88 12.18 11.22 4.86
N ARG A 89 11.50 10.29 4.19
CA ARG A 89 10.44 9.45 4.79
C ARG A 89 10.99 8.61 5.94
N GLU A 90 12.19 8.08 5.78
CA GLU A 90 12.85 7.23 6.78
C GLU A 90 13.03 7.96 8.13
N GLU A 91 13.33 9.26 8.12
CA GLU A 91 13.46 10.06 9.36
C GLU A 91 12.16 10.09 10.17
N VAL A 92 11.01 10.13 9.48
CA VAL A 92 9.69 10.13 10.11
C VAL A 92 9.39 8.74 10.67
N ILE A 93 9.66 7.68 9.91
CA ILE A 93 9.48 6.29 10.36
C ILE A 93 10.36 6.00 11.58
N GLU A 94 11.61 6.44 11.56
CA GLU A 94 12.55 6.27 12.66
C GLU A 94 12.07 7.02 13.92
N TYR A 95 11.57 8.26 13.77
CA TYR A 95 10.96 9.01 14.87
C TYR A 95 9.77 8.27 15.49
N VAL A 96 8.84 7.80 14.67
CA VAL A 96 7.66 7.07 15.14
C VAL A 96 8.08 5.76 15.82
N SER A 97 9.00 5.01 15.23
CA SER A 97 9.49 3.76 15.80
C SER A 97 10.15 3.96 17.17
N LYS A 98 10.99 5.01 17.30
CA LYS A 98 11.62 5.36 18.58
C LYS A 98 10.60 5.83 19.63
N LYS A 99 9.61 6.62 19.21
CA LYS A 99 8.64 7.23 20.14
C LYS A 99 7.60 6.24 20.65
N TYR A 100 7.08 5.39 19.77
CA TYR A 100 6.01 4.44 20.11
C TYR A 100 6.52 3.03 20.44
N SER A 101 7.84 2.85 20.51
CA SER A 101 8.54 1.59 20.74
C SER A 101 8.59 0.66 19.54
N ASN A 102 9.79 0.15 19.24
CA ASN A 102 10.09 -0.64 18.04
C ASN A 102 9.32 -1.97 17.95
N ASP A 103 8.78 -2.48 19.07
CA ASP A 103 7.97 -3.69 19.14
C ASP A 103 6.48 -3.44 18.86
N LYS A 104 6.06 -2.18 18.83
CA LYS A 104 4.67 -1.74 18.63
C LYS A 104 4.43 -1.03 17.30
N VAL A 105 5.49 -0.82 16.52
CA VAL A 105 5.47 -0.22 15.19
C VAL A 105 6.10 -1.17 14.19
N ALA A 106 5.44 -1.42 13.07
CA ALA A 106 6.05 -2.13 11.94
C ALA A 106 5.54 -1.53 10.63
N GLN A 107 6.31 -1.68 9.56
CA GLN A 107 5.81 -1.39 8.21
C GLN A 107 4.91 -2.54 7.73
N ILE A 108 4.03 -2.25 6.78
CA ILE A 108 3.18 -3.28 6.18
C ILE A 108 3.94 -3.90 5.00
N ILE A 109 3.94 -5.22 4.90
CA ILE A 109 4.50 -5.91 3.74
C ILE A 109 3.59 -5.79 2.51
N THR A 110 4.22 -5.79 1.33
CA THR A 110 3.57 -6.05 0.05
C THR A 110 4.27 -7.21 -0.65
N PHE A 111 3.55 -7.82 -1.59
CA PHE A 111 4.13 -8.86 -2.43
C PHE A 111 4.11 -8.39 -3.87
N GLY A 112 5.31 -8.28 -4.47
CA GLY A 112 5.42 -8.09 -5.91
C GLY A 112 5.01 -9.38 -6.60
N THR A 113 4.01 -9.34 -7.48
CA THR A 113 3.53 -10.52 -8.22
C THR A 113 4.20 -10.62 -9.60
N MET A 114 4.16 -11.82 -10.19
CA MET A 114 4.65 -12.06 -11.55
C MET A 114 3.64 -11.54 -12.58
N ALA A 115 3.74 -10.26 -12.94
CA ALA A 115 2.96 -9.68 -14.04
C ALA A 115 3.29 -10.38 -15.38
N ALA A 116 2.34 -10.41 -16.32
CA ALA A 116 2.42 -11.13 -17.61
C ALA A 116 3.81 -11.10 -18.28
N ARG A 117 4.36 -9.90 -18.51
CA ARG A 117 5.69 -9.72 -19.13
C ARG A 117 6.84 -10.24 -18.27
N ALA A 118 6.76 -10.05 -16.95
CA ALA A 118 7.76 -10.52 -16.01
C ALA A 118 7.74 -12.06 -15.94
N ALA A 119 6.55 -12.67 -15.91
CA ALA A 119 6.39 -14.11 -15.93
C ALA A 119 7.04 -14.75 -17.16
N VAL A 120 6.78 -14.21 -18.36
CA VAL A 120 7.44 -14.68 -19.60
C VAL A 120 8.96 -14.55 -19.52
N ARG A 121 9.48 -13.43 -19.00
CA ARG A 121 10.93 -13.22 -18.87
C ARG A 121 11.59 -14.20 -17.91
N ASP A 122 10.98 -14.44 -16.75
CA ASP A 122 11.55 -15.34 -15.74
C ASP A 122 11.50 -16.80 -16.17
N VAL A 123 10.38 -17.23 -16.76
CA VAL A 123 10.24 -18.59 -17.29
C VAL A 123 11.21 -18.80 -18.45
N GLY A 124 11.33 -17.83 -19.37
CA GLY A 124 12.26 -17.93 -20.50
C GLY A 124 13.71 -18.09 -20.04
N ARG A 125 14.10 -17.36 -18.99
CA ARG A 125 15.42 -17.53 -18.35
C ARG A 125 15.58 -18.92 -17.73
N ALA A 126 14.57 -19.42 -17.02
CA ALA A 126 14.61 -20.74 -16.39
C ALA A 126 14.67 -21.90 -17.40
N LEU A 127 14.03 -21.73 -18.57
CA LEU A 127 14.06 -22.68 -19.68
C LEU A 127 15.35 -22.58 -20.53
N GLY A 128 16.25 -21.64 -20.24
CA GLY A 128 17.49 -21.46 -20.99
C GLY A 128 17.30 -20.82 -22.38
N ILE A 129 16.16 -20.17 -22.63
CA ILE A 129 15.89 -19.50 -23.90
C ILE A 129 16.71 -18.18 -23.94
N PRO A 130 17.40 -17.85 -25.05
CA PRO A 130 18.18 -16.62 -25.15
C PRO A 130 17.36 -15.37 -24.84
N TYR A 131 17.92 -14.48 -24.01
CA TYR A 131 17.23 -13.27 -23.52
C TYR A 131 16.59 -12.43 -24.63
N ALA A 132 17.29 -12.23 -25.75
CA ALA A 132 16.77 -11.44 -26.88
C ALA A 132 15.47 -12.03 -27.48
N ARG A 133 15.37 -13.36 -27.53
CA ARG A 133 14.17 -14.07 -28.02
C ARG A 133 13.03 -13.90 -27.01
N VAL A 134 13.32 -14.10 -25.72
CA VAL A 134 12.34 -13.94 -24.64
C VAL A 134 11.82 -12.50 -24.54
N ASP A 135 12.70 -11.51 -24.65
CA ASP A 135 12.33 -10.09 -24.59
C ASP A 135 11.47 -9.69 -25.79
N THR A 136 11.74 -10.25 -26.97
CA THR A 136 10.90 -10.05 -28.16
C THR A 136 9.47 -10.55 -27.91
N ILE A 137 9.33 -11.75 -27.33
CA ILE A 137 8.01 -12.33 -27.00
C ILE A 137 7.33 -11.51 -25.89
N ALA A 138 8.05 -11.14 -24.84
CA ALA A 138 7.50 -10.34 -23.74
C ALA A 138 7.02 -8.96 -24.20
N LYS A 139 7.69 -8.34 -25.20
CA LYS A 139 7.27 -7.06 -25.79
C LYS A 139 6.01 -7.16 -26.65
N MET A 140 5.63 -8.36 -27.12
CA MET A 140 4.36 -8.58 -27.83
C MET A 140 3.14 -8.54 -26.90
N ILE A 141 3.33 -8.75 -25.59
CA ILE A 141 2.25 -8.55 -24.61
C ILE A 141 1.96 -7.04 -24.53
N PRO A 142 0.73 -6.55 -24.76
CA PRO A 142 0.40 -5.13 -24.69
C PRO A 142 0.74 -4.47 -23.35
N TRP A 143 0.97 -3.16 -23.37
CA TRP A 143 1.17 -2.39 -22.14
C TRP A 143 -0.16 -1.82 -21.69
N GLU A 144 -0.89 -2.60 -20.90
CA GLU A 144 -2.16 -2.19 -20.30
C GLU A 144 -2.18 -2.51 -18.80
N PRO A 145 -2.82 -1.68 -17.96
CA PRO A 145 -3.05 -2.00 -16.57
C PRO A 145 -3.79 -3.34 -16.43
N ASN A 146 -3.29 -4.23 -15.56
CA ASN A 146 -3.88 -5.55 -15.30
C ASN A 146 -4.03 -6.43 -16.56
N ILE A 147 -3.10 -6.30 -17.52
CA ILE A 147 -2.99 -7.23 -18.65
C ILE A 147 -2.63 -8.63 -18.13
N THR A 148 -3.26 -9.65 -18.71
CA THR A 148 -2.95 -11.06 -18.47
C THR A 148 -2.41 -11.71 -19.74
N ILE A 149 -1.66 -12.81 -19.62
CA ILE A 149 -1.19 -13.58 -20.79
C ILE A 149 -2.39 -14.05 -21.62
N GLU A 150 -3.48 -14.46 -20.98
CA GLU A 150 -4.71 -14.87 -21.68
C GLU A 150 -5.32 -13.73 -22.51
N LYS A 151 -5.39 -12.51 -21.95
CA LYS A 151 -5.85 -11.33 -22.69
C LYS A 151 -4.90 -10.98 -23.82
N ALA A 152 -3.59 -11.03 -23.58
CA ALA A 152 -2.57 -10.78 -24.60
C ALA A 152 -2.71 -11.73 -25.79
N LEU A 153 -2.97 -13.03 -25.53
CA LEU A 153 -3.25 -14.03 -26.57
C LEU A 153 -4.51 -13.71 -27.39
N LYS A 154 -5.53 -13.12 -26.77
CA LYS A 154 -6.75 -12.69 -27.47
C LYS A 154 -6.51 -11.48 -28.36
N MET A 155 -5.61 -10.58 -27.96
CA MET A 155 -5.33 -9.32 -28.66
C MET A 155 -4.26 -9.44 -29.75
N GLU A 156 -3.25 -10.30 -29.56
CA GLU A 156 -2.11 -10.43 -30.47
C GLU A 156 -2.10 -11.79 -31.17
N SER A 157 -2.58 -11.84 -32.42
CA SER A 157 -2.64 -13.07 -33.20
C SER A 157 -1.26 -13.66 -33.50
N ARG A 158 -0.23 -12.81 -33.61
CA ARG A 158 1.15 -13.27 -33.84
C ARG A 158 1.68 -14.12 -32.69
N LEU A 159 1.26 -13.85 -31.44
CA LEU A 159 1.68 -14.65 -30.28
C LEU A 159 1.13 -16.08 -30.39
N LYS A 160 -0.11 -16.23 -30.84
CA LYS A 160 -0.74 -17.54 -31.09
C LYS A 160 -0.08 -18.28 -32.24
N GLU A 161 0.25 -17.59 -33.32
CA GLU A 161 0.97 -18.19 -34.44
C GLU A 161 2.35 -18.70 -34.04
N LEU A 162 3.10 -17.91 -33.24
CA LEU A 162 4.38 -18.35 -32.70
C LEU A 162 4.24 -19.59 -31.81
N MET A 163 3.26 -19.64 -30.91
CA MET A 163 2.99 -20.85 -30.11
C MET A 163 2.63 -22.07 -30.96
N LYS A 164 1.99 -21.89 -32.12
CA LYS A 164 1.65 -23.00 -33.02
C LYS A 164 2.86 -23.53 -33.78
N ASN A 165 3.79 -22.65 -34.14
CA ASN A 165 4.92 -22.96 -35.01
C ASN A 165 6.20 -23.31 -34.23
N ASP A 166 6.22 -23.07 -32.92
CA ASP A 166 7.42 -23.14 -32.10
C ASP A 166 7.12 -23.72 -30.71
N GLU A 167 7.50 -24.99 -30.51
CA GLU A 167 7.23 -25.73 -29.27
C GLU A 167 7.93 -25.12 -28.05
N ASP A 168 9.10 -24.48 -28.21
CA ASP A 168 9.78 -23.79 -27.11
C ASP A 168 8.95 -22.59 -26.63
N ILE A 169 8.39 -21.83 -27.57
CA ILE A 169 7.54 -20.67 -27.26
C ILE A 169 6.21 -21.11 -26.67
N LYS A 170 5.63 -22.20 -27.18
CA LYS A 170 4.42 -22.78 -26.60
C LYS A 170 4.63 -23.16 -25.13
N LYS A 171 5.68 -23.94 -24.84
CA LYS A 171 6.05 -24.34 -23.48
C LYS A 171 6.33 -23.13 -22.58
N LEU A 172 7.02 -22.12 -23.11
CA LEU A 172 7.28 -20.86 -22.41
C LEU A 172 5.98 -20.17 -21.98
N ILE A 173 5.05 -19.95 -22.92
CA ILE A 173 3.81 -19.21 -22.66
C ILE A 173 2.86 -20.00 -21.76
N GLU A 174 2.72 -21.30 -21.96
CA GLU A 174 1.88 -22.16 -21.10
C GLU A 174 2.40 -22.18 -19.66
N THR A 175 3.72 -22.31 -19.48
CA THR A 175 4.35 -22.29 -18.15
C THR A 175 4.28 -20.89 -17.52
N ALA A 176 4.48 -19.82 -18.31
CA ALA A 176 4.31 -18.46 -17.82
C ALA A 176 2.86 -18.17 -17.40
N SER A 177 1.88 -18.74 -18.10
CA SER A 177 0.45 -18.57 -17.78
C SER A 177 0.08 -19.23 -16.45
N SER A 178 0.71 -20.34 -16.07
CA SER A 178 0.46 -20.97 -14.76
C SER A 178 1.16 -20.28 -13.59
N LEU A 179 2.18 -19.46 -13.86
CA LEU A 179 2.92 -18.70 -12.85
C LEU A 179 2.52 -17.22 -12.76
N GLU A 180 1.78 -16.72 -13.74
CA GLU A 180 1.25 -15.36 -13.74
C GLU A 180 0.44 -15.07 -12.46
N GLY A 181 0.70 -13.93 -11.84
CA GLY A 181 0.00 -13.48 -10.63
C GLY A 181 0.52 -14.08 -9.32
N LEU A 182 1.39 -15.10 -9.36
CA LEU A 182 2.01 -15.62 -8.14
C LEU A 182 2.94 -14.59 -7.48
N ALA A 183 3.03 -14.63 -6.16
CA ALA A 183 3.94 -13.80 -5.39
C ALA A 183 5.39 -14.15 -5.72
N ARG A 184 6.21 -13.14 -6.04
CA ARG A 184 7.60 -13.29 -6.47
C ARG A 184 8.60 -12.90 -5.38
N HIS A 185 8.33 -11.79 -4.69
CA HIS A 185 9.21 -11.26 -3.66
C HIS A 185 8.40 -10.43 -2.66
N ALA A 186 8.90 -10.39 -1.42
CA ALA A 186 8.45 -9.44 -0.42
C ALA A 186 9.00 -8.03 -0.76
N SER A 187 8.17 -7.03 -0.52
CA SER A 187 8.50 -5.61 -0.59
C SER A 187 7.78 -4.88 0.55
N THR A 188 8.00 -3.58 0.69
CA THR A 188 7.37 -2.78 1.74
C THR A 188 6.26 -1.93 1.14
N HIS A 189 5.10 -1.90 1.80
CA HIS A 189 3.97 -1.08 1.37
C HIS A 189 4.33 0.41 1.42
N ALA A 190 4.00 1.15 0.36
CA ALA A 190 4.21 2.59 0.32
C ALA A 190 3.35 3.33 1.38
N ALA A 191 2.13 2.82 1.61
CA ALA A 191 1.08 3.51 2.36
C ALA A 191 0.94 3.20 3.86
N GLY A 192 1.86 2.49 4.54
CA GLY A 192 1.55 2.27 5.97
C GLY A 192 2.58 1.67 6.90
N ILE A 193 2.57 2.26 8.09
CA ILE A 193 3.01 1.67 9.35
C ILE A 193 1.77 1.14 10.09
N VAL A 194 1.89 0.01 10.77
CA VAL A 194 0.92 -0.50 11.73
C VAL A 194 1.38 -0.17 13.14
N LEU A 195 0.43 0.17 14.01
CA LEU A 195 0.68 0.60 15.39
C LEU A 195 -0.25 -0.14 16.36
N SER A 196 0.29 -0.60 17.49
CA SER A 196 -0.49 -1.32 18.52
C SER A 196 -0.16 -0.86 19.94
N ARG A 197 -1.06 -1.14 20.90
CA ARG A 197 -0.82 -0.86 22.35
C ARG A 197 0.15 -1.87 22.96
N LYS A 198 -0.02 -3.14 22.62
CA LYS A 198 0.82 -4.29 23.00
C LYS A 198 1.82 -4.60 21.89
N PRO A 199 2.88 -5.38 22.14
CA PRO A 199 3.80 -5.81 21.09
C PRO A 199 3.05 -6.37 19.87
N LEU A 200 3.43 -5.97 18.67
CA LEU A 200 2.79 -6.42 17.42
C LEU A 200 2.86 -7.95 17.26
N THR A 201 3.90 -8.57 17.82
CA THR A 201 4.08 -10.03 17.86
C THR A 201 2.98 -10.78 18.59
N ASP A 202 2.21 -10.11 19.45
CA ASP A 202 1.04 -10.72 20.11
C ASP A 202 -0.13 -10.91 19.13
N TYR A 203 -0.11 -10.19 17.99
CA TYR A 203 -1.19 -10.19 17.01
C TYR A 203 -0.77 -10.78 15.66
N VAL A 204 0.43 -10.46 15.19
CA VAL A 204 0.91 -10.87 13.86
C VAL A 204 2.40 -11.22 13.86
N PRO A 205 2.81 -12.19 13.02
CA PRO A 205 4.22 -12.45 12.81
C PRO A 205 4.88 -11.26 12.10
N LEU A 206 6.11 -10.97 12.52
CA LEU A 206 6.96 -9.92 11.95
C LEU A 206 8.16 -10.55 11.25
N GLN A 207 8.70 -9.83 10.28
CA GLN A 207 9.97 -10.18 9.65
C GLN A 207 10.84 -8.95 9.43
N LYS A 208 12.11 -9.18 9.15
CA LYS A 208 13.04 -8.14 8.73
C LYS A 208 13.08 -8.08 7.20
N THR A 209 12.98 -6.88 6.64
CA THR A 209 13.25 -6.65 5.21
C THR A 209 14.74 -6.84 4.94
N ALA A 210 15.13 -6.93 3.67
CA ALA A 210 16.55 -6.98 3.28
C ALA A 210 17.34 -5.77 3.78
N GLU A 211 16.66 -4.64 4.00
CA GLU A 211 17.22 -3.38 4.49
C GLU A 211 17.22 -3.28 6.03
N GLY A 212 16.73 -4.31 6.75
CA GLY A 212 16.76 -4.40 8.21
C GLY A 212 15.56 -3.76 8.92
N GLU A 213 14.61 -3.23 8.17
CA GLU A 213 13.36 -2.67 8.70
C GLU A 213 12.42 -3.78 9.18
N THR A 214 11.62 -3.51 10.21
CA THR A 214 10.61 -4.47 10.68
C THR A 214 9.32 -4.29 9.87
N CYS A 215 8.82 -5.38 9.26
CA CYS A 215 7.52 -5.40 8.61
C CYS A 215 6.63 -6.56 9.10
N THR A 216 5.32 -6.39 8.99
CA THR A 216 4.36 -7.48 9.18
C THR A 216 4.56 -8.55 8.12
N GLN A 217 4.26 -9.83 8.40
CA GLN A 217 4.20 -10.84 7.34
C GLN A 217 2.85 -10.89 6.63
N TYR A 218 1.83 -10.26 7.22
CA TYR A 218 0.50 -10.10 6.63
C TYR A 218 0.42 -8.79 5.87
N ALA A 219 -0.14 -8.84 4.66
CA ALA A 219 -0.35 -7.66 3.84
C ALA A 219 -1.57 -6.87 4.34
N MET A 220 -1.85 -5.75 3.67
CA MET A 220 -2.84 -4.78 4.12
C MET A 220 -4.23 -5.42 4.30
N ALA A 221 -4.68 -6.26 3.37
CA ALA A 221 -6.01 -6.87 3.45
C ALA A 221 -6.17 -7.74 4.71
N GLU A 222 -5.19 -8.60 5.00
CA GLU A 222 -5.23 -9.50 6.14
C GLU A 222 -5.09 -8.74 7.47
N LEU A 223 -4.28 -7.68 7.51
CA LEU A 223 -4.18 -6.80 8.68
C LEU A 223 -5.50 -6.04 8.95
N GLU A 224 -6.25 -5.71 7.91
CA GLU A 224 -7.55 -5.05 8.04
C GLU A 224 -8.59 -6.01 8.62
N GLU A 225 -8.60 -7.26 8.16
CA GLU A 225 -9.45 -8.33 8.70
C GLU A 225 -9.16 -8.61 10.17
N LEU A 226 -7.88 -8.59 10.57
CA LEU A 226 -7.47 -8.71 11.98
C LEU A 226 -7.76 -7.47 12.82
N GLY A 227 -8.16 -6.37 12.18
CA GLY A 227 -8.47 -5.10 12.83
C GLY A 227 -7.23 -4.40 13.39
N LEU A 228 -6.05 -4.64 12.82
CA LEU A 228 -4.78 -4.00 13.20
C LEU A 228 -4.47 -2.75 12.40
N LEU A 229 -4.98 -2.66 11.18
CA LEU A 229 -5.03 -1.40 10.45
C LEU A 229 -6.08 -0.49 11.05
N LYS A 230 -7.24 -1.06 11.38
CA LYS A 230 -8.37 -0.35 11.95
C LYS A 230 -7.93 0.25 13.28
N GLY A 231 -7.86 1.58 13.38
CA GLY A 231 -7.44 2.36 14.57
C GLY A 231 -8.14 2.08 15.92
N ARG A 232 -8.88 0.97 16.04
CA ARG A 232 -9.10 0.30 17.32
C ARG A 232 -7.77 -0.23 17.80
N ILE A 233 -7.13 0.54 18.67
CA ILE A 233 -6.08 -0.03 19.47
C ILE A 233 -6.73 -1.11 20.35
N GLN A 234 -6.54 -2.38 19.98
CA GLN A 234 -7.12 -3.50 20.72
C GLN A 234 -6.62 -3.46 22.18
N ALA A 235 -7.58 -3.56 23.11
CA ALA A 235 -7.35 -3.53 24.55
C ALA A 235 -6.48 -4.70 25.05
#